data_AF-A0A968MRY5-F1
#
_entry.id   AF-A0A968MRY5-F1
#
_cell.length_a   1.000
_cell.length_b   1.000
_cell.length_c   1.000
_cell.angle_alpha   90.00
_cell.angle_beta   90.00
_cell.angle_gamma   90.00
#
_symmetry.space_group_name_H-M   'P 1'
#
loop_
_entity.id
_entity.type
_entity.pdbx_description
1 polymer ?
#
loop_
_entity_poly.entity_id
_entity_poly.type
_entity_poly.pdbx_seq_one_letter_code
_entity_poly.pdbx_strand_id
1 'polypeptide(L)'
;MKKTVRVLVIEDNDDDTILEIDELILGGYDVFYKQIQTPAEMIQALGEQEWDCIISDFSMPHFSGLEALAYCSNRERIFPLYWFRVPWVKKQL
;
A
#
# COMPACT_ATOMS: atom_id res chain seq x y z
N MET A 1 10.21 20.42 7.94
CA MET A 1 9.82 19.15 8.56
C MET A 1 9.02 18.38 7.53
N LYS A 2 9.39 17.14 7.23
CA LYS A 2 8.62 16.31 6.31
C LYS A 2 7.31 15.88 6.98
N LYS A 3 6.23 15.73 6.20
CA LYS A 3 4.95 15.26 6.73
C LYS A 3 5.03 13.75 6.90
N THR A 4 4.73 13.25 8.10
CA THR A 4 4.62 11.80 8.32
C THR A 4 3.33 11.27 7.69
N VAL A 5 3.43 10.18 6.94
CA VAL A 5 2.30 9.46 6.36
C VAL A 5 2.37 7.99 6.75
N ARG A 6 1.24 7.42 7.16
CA ARG A 6 1.10 6.00 7.48
C ARG A 6 0.47 5.28 6.30
N VAL A 7 1.20 4.33 5.73
CA VAL A 7 0.83 3.62 4.50
C VAL A 7 0.68 2.14 4.77
N LEU A 8 -0.49 1.57 4.47
CA LEU A 8 -0.67 0.13 4.45
C LEU A 8 -0.44 -0.36 3.02
N VAL A 9 0.47 -1.30 2.81
CA VAL A 9 0.81 -1.81 1.48
C VAL A 9 0.32 -3.25 1.35
N ILE A 10 -0.46 -3.53 0.31
CA ILE A 10 -0.98 -4.86 -0.03
C ILE A 10 -0.18 -5.35 -1.23
N GLU A 11 0.83 -6.17 -0.97
CA GLU A 11 1.83 -6.57 -1.96
C GLU A 11 2.50 -7.88 -1.52
N ASP A 12 2.62 -8.84 -2.43
CA ASP A 12 3.29 -10.13 -2.20
C ASP A 12 4.79 -10.11 -2.52
N ASN A 13 5.27 -9.01 -3.11
CA ASN A 13 6.68 -8.77 -3.40
C ASN A 13 7.30 -7.64 -2.55
N ASP A 14 8.24 -8.02 -1.68
CA ASP A 14 8.96 -7.08 -0.83
C ASP A 14 9.75 -6.03 -1.64
N ASP A 15 10.31 -6.39 -2.80
CA ASP A 15 11.06 -5.46 -3.64
C ASP A 15 10.14 -4.37 -4.24
N ASP A 16 8.93 -4.75 -4.65
CA ASP A 16 7.95 -3.80 -5.19
C ASP A 16 7.45 -2.85 -4.09
N THR A 17 7.21 -3.37 -2.88
CA THR A 17 6.89 -2.55 -1.70
C THR A 17 7.97 -1.49 -1.45
N ILE A 18 9.25 -1.85 -1.52
CA ILE A 18 10.35 -0.90 -1.29
C ILE A 18 10.34 0.23 -2.33
N LEU A 19 10.10 -0.10 -3.61
CA LEU A 19 10.04 0.91 -4.68
C LEU A 19 8.92 1.93 -4.43
N GLU A 20 7.73 1.47 -4.05
CA GLU A 20 6.60 2.35 -3.74
C GLU A 20 6.88 3.28 -2.55
N ILE A 21 7.52 2.75 -1.50
CA ILE A 21 7.90 3.52 -0.32
C ILE A 21 8.99 4.54 -0.63
N ASP A 22 10.00 4.17 -1.42
CA ASP A 22 11.08 5.05 -1.84
C ASP A 22 10.55 6.25 -2.63
N GLU A 23 9.56 6.05 -3.51
CA GLU A 23 8.94 7.13 -4.25
C GLU A 23 8.22 8.14 -3.35
N LEU A 24 7.53 7.67 -2.30
CA LEU A 24 6.92 8.56 -1.30
C LEU A 24 7.98 9.32 -0.49
N ILE A 25 9.10 8.68 -0.14
CA ILE A 25 10.22 9.32 0.57
C ILE A 25 10.86 10.40 -0.32
N LEU A 26 11.06 10.11 -1.60
CA LEU A 26 11.56 11.05 -2.62
C LEU A 26 10.58 12.21 -2.85
N GLY A 27 9.28 11.96 -2.73
CA GLY A 27 8.22 12.97 -2.72
C GLY A 27 8.24 13.91 -1.52
N GLY A 28 9.15 13.70 -0.56
CA GLY A 28 9.34 14.58 0.60
C GLY A 28 8.51 14.20 1.82
N TYR A 29 7.96 12.99 1.87
CA TYR A 29 7.28 12.45 3.04
C TYR A 29 8.24 11.69 3.97
N ASP A 30 7.89 11.62 5.25
CA ASP A 30 8.44 10.61 6.16
C ASP A 30 7.43 9.48 6.22
N VAL A 31 7.82 8.28 5.77
CA VAL A 31 6.87 7.19 5.55
C VAL A 31 6.98 6.18 6.68
N PHE A 32 5.87 5.94 7.37
CA PHE A 32 5.68 4.76 8.19
C PHE A 32 4.82 3.78 7.39
N TYR A 33 5.27 2.54 7.20
CA TYR A 33 4.49 1.58 6.43
C TYR A 33 4.41 0.21 7.10
N LYS A 34 3.37 -0.54 6.71
CA LYS A 34 3.24 -1.98 6.99
C LYS A 34 2.80 -2.68 5.72
N GLN A 35 3.55 -3.69 5.32
CA GLN A 35 3.16 -4.58 4.24
C GLN A 35 2.27 -5.69 4.80
N ILE A 36 1.27 -6.08 4.01
CA ILE A 36 0.36 -7.19 4.29
C ILE A 36 0.11 -7.97 3.00
N GLN A 37 -0.15 -9.26 3.14
CA GLN A 37 -0.34 -10.18 2.02
C GLN A 37 -1.69 -10.91 2.11
N THR A 38 -2.39 -10.80 3.25
CA THR A 38 -3.64 -11.52 3.48
C THR A 38 -4.78 -10.63 4.00
N PRO A 39 -6.04 -11.02 3.75
CA PRO A 39 -7.19 -10.33 4.35
C PRO A 39 -7.16 -10.30 5.89
N ALA A 40 -6.65 -11.36 6.52
CA ALA A 40 -6.54 -11.45 7.98
C ALA A 40 -5.59 -10.38 8.53
N GLU A 41 -4.44 -10.21 7.88
CA GLU A 41 -3.49 -9.15 8.21
C GLU A 41 -4.07 -7.76 7.95
N MET A 42 -4.90 -7.59 6.91
CA MET A 42 -5.61 -6.34 6.67
C MET A 42 -6.51 -5.98 7.86
N ILE A 43 -7.36 -6.91 8.31
CA ILE A 43 -8.27 -6.68 9.44
C ILE A 43 -7.47 -6.31 10.69
N GLN A 44 -6.36 -7.02 10.95
CA GLN A 44 -5.50 -6.75 12.09
C GLN A 44 -4.84 -5.37 11.98
N ALA A 45 -4.20 -5.05 10.85
CA ALA A 45 -3.51 -3.77 10.64
C ALA A 45 -4.48 -2.58 10.71
N LEU A 46 -5.69 -2.76 10.16
CA LEU A 46 -6.77 -1.79 10.28
C LEU A 46 -7.24 -1.62 11.75
N GLY A 47 -7.11 -2.62 12.61
CA GLY A 47 -7.44 -2.50 14.04
C GLY A 47 -6.34 -1.86 14.90
N GLU A 48 -5.08 -1.93 14.46
CA GLU A 48 -3.92 -1.46 15.23
C GLU A 48 -3.81 0.08 15.27
N GLN A 49 -4.12 0.75 14.16
CA GLN A 49 -4.00 2.20 14.05
C GLN A 49 -4.80 2.78 12.87
N GLU A 50 -4.83 4.10 12.79
CA GLU A 50 -5.30 4.81 11.61
C GLU A 50 -4.23 4.84 10.51
N TRP A 51 -4.64 4.59 9.28
CA TRP A 51 -3.80 4.68 8.08
C TRP A 51 -4.23 5.89 7.25
N ASP A 52 -3.26 6.57 6.64
CA ASP A 52 -3.50 7.75 5.82
C ASP A 52 -3.69 7.37 4.33
N CYS A 53 -3.13 6.22 3.92
CA CYS A 53 -3.23 5.68 2.57
C CYS A 53 -3.14 4.15 2.60
N ILE A 54 -3.76 3.50 1.61
CA ILE A 54 -3.57 2.07 1.33
C ILE A 54 -3.11 1.92 -0.13
N ILE A 55 -1.99 1.27 -0.35
CA ILE A 55 -1.46 0.91 -1.67
C ILE A 55 -1.74 -0.58 -1.87
N SER A 56 -2.16 -0.98 -3.07
CA SER A 56 -2.44 -2.37 -3.38
C SER A 56 -2.03 -2.66 -4.80
N ASP A 57 -1.25 -3.72 -4.98
CA ASP A 57 -1.08 -4.31 -6.30
C ASP A 57 -2.33 -5.12 -6.69
N PHE A 58 -2.63 -5.11 -7.98
CA PHE A 58 -3.75 -5.83 -8.57
C PHE A 58 -3.32 -7.21 -9.09
N SER A 59 -2.02 -7.45 -9.22
CA SER A 59 -1.50 -8.71 -9.77
C SER A 59 -1.55 -9.85 -8.75
N MET A 60 -1.81 -9.56 -7.47
CA MET A 60 -2.03 -10.56 -6.44
C MET A 60 -3.24 -11.47 -6.78
N PRO A 61 -3.02 -12.76 -7.06
CA PRO A 61 -4.06 -13.66 -7.57
C PRO A 61 -5.13 -14.05 -6.52
N HIS A 62 -4.88 -13.76 -5.24
CA HIS A 62 -5.72 -14.23 -4.12
C HIS A 62 -6.24 -13.13 -3.19
N PHE A 63 -5.78 -11.89 -3.37
CA PHE A 63 -6.24 -10.75 -2.59
C PHE A 63 -6.06 -9.47 -3.40
N SER A 64 -7.14 -9.03 -4.03
CA SER A 64 -7.10 -7.88 -4.94
C SER A 64 -7.38 -6.56 -4.22
N GLY A 65 -6.88 -5.44 -4.76
CA GLY A 65 -7.24 -4.10 -4.28
C GLY A 65 -8.74 -3.80 -4.24
N LEU A 66 -9.56 -4.53 -5.02
CA LEU A 66 -11.02 -4.45 -4.95
C LEU A 66 -11.59 -5.11 -3.70
N GLU A 67 -11.03 -6.24 -3.25
CA GLU A 67 -11.41 -6.89 -2.00
C GLU A 67 -10.95 -6.03 -0.82
N ALA A 68 -9.76 -5.43 -0.90
CA ALA A 68 -9.28 -4.46 0.07
C ALA A 68 -10.26 -3.29 0.27
N LEU A 69 -10.83 -2.75 -0.82
CA LEU A 69 -11.84 -1.68 -0.75
C LEU A 69 -13.11 -2.09 0.03
N ALA A 70 -13.52 -3.36 -0.02
CA ALA A 70 -14.66 -3.84 0.76
C ALA A 70 -14.40 -3.76 2.28
N TYR A 71 -13.17 -4.02 2.73
CA TYR A 71 -12.76 -3.82 4.13
C TYR A 71 -12.68 -2.35 4.50
N CYS A 72 -12.40 -1.48 3.54
CA CYS A 72 -12.27 -0.04 3.73
C CYS A 72 -13.62 0.71 3.77
N SER A 73 -14.64 0.20 3.06
CA SER A 73 -15.91 0.88 2.82
C SER A 73 -16.74 1.17 4.09
N ASN A 74 -16.42 0.54 5.22
CA ASN A 74 -17.04 0.84 6.52
C ASN A 74 -16.33 1.95 7.31
N ARG A 75 -15.30 2.60 6.74
CA ARG A 75 -14.51 3.62 7.42
C ARG A 75 -14.44 4.90 6.59
N GLU A 76 -14.88 6.01 7.19
CA GLU A 76 -15.08 7.31 6.53
C GLU A 76 -13.80 7.98 5.97
N ARG A 77 -12.61 7.40 6.17
CA ARG A 77 -11.32 8.11 6.03
C ARG A 77 -10.25 7.43 5.19
N ILE A 78 -10.62 6.48 4.33
CA ILE A 78 -9.67 5.81 3.45
C ILE A 78 -9.73 6.50 2.07
N PHE A 79 -8.73 7.35 1.80
CA PHE A 79 -8.48 8.05 0.55
C PHE A 79 -7.26 7.45 -0.17
N PRO A 80 -7.03 7.83 -1.43
CA PRO A 80 -7.24 7.03 -2.64
C PRO A 80 -6.47 5.71 -2.66
N LEU A 81 -7.07 4.68 -3.26
CA LEU A 81 -6.31 3.53 -3.74
C LEU A 81 -5.40 4.04 -4.87
N TYR A 82 -4.12 4.29 -4.57
CA TYR A 82 -3.15 4.70 -5.58
C TYR A 82 -2.71 3.47 -6.36
N TRP A 83 -3.02 3.47 -7.66
CA TRP A 83 -2.63 2.44 -8.59
C TRP A 83 -1.22 2.75 -9.12
N PHE A 84 -0.21 2.04 -8.62
CA PHE A 84 1.10 2.08 -9.24
C PHE A 84 1.17 1.04 -10.35
N ARG A 85 0.98 1.50 -11.60
CA ARG A 85 1.50 0.75 -12.74
C ARG A 85 2.88 1.31 -13.01
N VAL A 86 3.92 0.73 -12.40
CA VAL A 86 5.31 1.01 -12.79
C VAL A 86 5.49 0.61 -14.26
N PRO A 87 5.69 1.55 -15.20
CA PRO A 87 6.09 1.20 -16.54
C PRO A 87 7.63 1.25 -16.55
N TRP A 88 8.26 0.07 -16.62
CA TRP A 88 9.67 -0.17 -16.98
C TRP A 88 10.74 -0.17 -15.88
N VAL A 89 11.05 -1.36 -15.35
CA VAL A 89 12.44 -1.84 -15.21
C VAL A 89 12.53 -3.31 -15.62
N LYS A 90 12.38 -3.59 -16.93
CA LYS A 90 13.13 -4.69 -17.57
C LYS A 90 14.24 -4.05 -18.40
N LYS A 91 15.38 -3.77 -17.76
CA LYS A 91 16.66 -3.55 -18.45
C LYS A 91 17.64 -4.63 -18.02
N GLN A 92 17.41 -5.82 -18.55
CA GLN A 92 18.47 -6.80 -18.77
C GLN A 92 18.34 -7.27 -20.22
N LEU A 93 18.99 -6.53 -21.12
CA LEU A 93 19.72 -7.00 -22.31
C LEU A 93 20.75 -5.92 -22.67
#